data_AF-A0A9D7REH3-F1
#
_entry.id   AF-A0A9D7REH3-F1
#
_cell.length_a   1.000
_cell.length_b   1.000
_cell.length_c   1.000
_cell.angle_alpha   90.00
_cell.angle_beta   90.00
_cell.angle_gamma   90.00
#
_symmetry.space_group_name_H-M   'P 1'
#
loop_
_entity.id
_entity.type
_entity.pdbx_description
1 polymer ?
#
loop_
_entity_poly.entity_id
_entity_poly.type
_entity_poly.pdbx_seq_one_letter_code
_entity_poly.pdbx_strand_id
1 'polypeptide(L)'
;MKEINRPVDATGKWVDLNFNFSNFKNITDFERVEIVFDPELTSTATWYFDNLTQTVSTVNLCEGVVAVAGQVDDFECQRNYTKVSTTGGDFLKVINNPDPSGINSSASDKVGEYTDPKDEYSAIVYEFGQPIDLSVLNQLQIKIWSPKAVPLLFKLEGGTQVEVFSAVAAGDTRKWVQYSIDLSAGIGKEIPN
;
A
#
# COMPACT_ATOMS: atom_id res chain seq x y z
N MET A 1 -7.69 12.81 -24.08
CA MET A 1 -6.52 13.55 -23.59
C MET A 1 -6.04 12.88 -22.32
N LYS A 2 -4.78 12.47 -22.25
CA LYS A 2 -4.16 11.86 -21.06
C LYS A 2 -2.94 12.72 -20.71
N GLU A 3 -3.00 13.40 -19.59
CA GLU A 3 -2.02 14.42 -19.20
C GLU A 3 -1.46 14.14 -17.82
N ILE A 4 -0.23 14.58 -17.58
CA ILE A 4 0.47 14.47 -16.31
C ILE A 4 1.18 15.79 -16.07
N ASN A 5 0.87 16.44 -14.96
CA ASN A 5 1.54 17.67 -14.56
C ASN A 5 2.73 17.36 -13.65
N ARG A 6 3.82 18.10 -13.86
CA ARG A 6 5.03 18.05 -13.03
C ARG A 6 5.52 19.46 -12.74
N PRO A 7 5.67 19.85 -11.46
CA PRO A 7 6.21 21.16 -11.14
C PRO A 7 7.73 21.18 -11.36
N VAL A 8 8.26 22.39 -11.58
CA VAL A 8 9.71 22.65 -11.61
C VAL A 8 10.06 23.39 -10.33
N ASP A 9 10.47 22.63 -9.31
CA ASP A 9 10.64 23.15 -7.94
C ASP A 9 12.01 23.80 -7.67
N ALA A 10 12.83 24.01 -8.70
CA ALA A 10 14.12 24.67 -8.60
C ALA A 10 14.33 25.72 -9.69
N THR A 11 14.85 26.89 -9.30
CA THR A 11 15.18 27.99 -10.22
C THR A 11 16.68 28.03 -10.51
N GLY A 12 17.05 28.29 -11.77
CA GLY A 12 18.43 28.54 -12.19
C GLY A 12 19.35 27.32 -12.14
N LYS A 13 18.78 26.10 -12.10
CA LYS A 13 19.51 24.83 -12.08
C LYS A 13 18.83 23.80 -12.97
N TRP A 14 19.59 22.80 -13.40
CA TRP A 14 19.03 21.61 -14.06
C TRP A 14 18.18 20.80 -13.08
N VAL A 15 17.03 20.35 -13.55
CA VAL A 15 16.15 19.40 -12.87
C VAL A 15 15.83 18.25 -13.80
N ASP A 16 15.80 17.04 -13.26
CA ASP A 16 15.31 15.86 -13.98
C ASP A 16 13.83 15.70 -13.69
N LEU A 17 13.01 15.72 -14.75
CA LEU A 17 11.57 15.49 -14.65
C LEU A 17 11.23 14.13 -15.25
N ASN A 18 10.39 13.37 -14.55
CA ASN A 18 9.89 12.09 -15.03
C ASN A 18 8.35 12.06 -14.97
N PHE A 19 7.73 11.54 -16.02
CA PHE A 19 6.27 11.50 -16.18
C PHE A 19 5.80 10.04 -16.27
N ASN A 20 4.89 9.63 -15.39
CA ASN A 20 4.47 8.24 -15.27
C ASN A 20 3.12 7.94 -15.95
N PHE A 21 3.17 7.40 -17.17
CA PHE A 21 1.98 7.02 -17.92
C PHE A 21 1.54 5.55 -17.70
N SER A 22 1.97 4.87 -16.63
CA SER A 22 1.69 3.45 -16.39
C SER A 22 0.19 3.10 -16.39
N ASN A 23 -0.66 4.05 -15.96
CA ASN A 23 -2.11 3.90 -15.94
C ASN A 23 -2.73 3.82 -17.36
N PHE A 24 -1.96 4.17 -18.38
CA PHE A 24 -2.37 4.17 -19.79
C PHE A 24 -1.66 3.10 -20.62
N LYS A 25 -0.90 2.18 -19.99
CA LYS A 25 -0.08 1.16 -20.67
C LYS A 25 -0.84 0.22 -21.62
N ASN A 26 -2.16 0.09 -21.46
CA ASN A 26 -3.01 -0.75 -22.30
C ASN A 26 -3.61 0.00 -23.50
N ILE A 27 -3.34 1.30 -23.63
CA ILE A 27 -3.75 2.13 -24.76
C ILE A 27 -2.59 2.13 -25.76
N THR A 28 -2.87 1.74 -27.01
CA THR A 28 -1.82 1.44 -28.01
C THR A 28 -1.84 2.37 -29.22
N ASP A 29 -2.69 3.40 -29.23
CA ASP A 29 -2.94 4.31 -30.36
C ASP A 29 -2.37 5.73 -30.12
N PHE A 30 -1.45 5.89 -29.18
CA PHE A 30 -0.73 7.15 -28.99
C PHE A 30 0.33 7.35 -30.08
N GLU A 31 0.24 8.46 -30.81
CA GLU A 31 1.15 8.79 -31.93
C GLU A 31 1.96 10.08 -31.70
N ARG A 32 1.78 10.76 -30.57
CA ARG A 32 2.37 12.08 -30.28
C ARG A 32 2.66 12.27 -28.79
N VAL A 33 3.79 12.92 -28.51
CA VAL A 33 4.13 13.53 -27.22
C VAL A 33 4.02 15.04 -27.35
N GLU A 34 3.32 15.68 -26.41
CA GLU A 34 3.16 17.12 -26.33
C GLU A 34 3.69 17.60 -24.97
N ILE A 35 4.57 18.61 -24.99
CA ILE A 35 5.13 19.23 -23.78
C ILE A 35 4.61 20.66 -23.73
N VAL A 36 3.83 20.97 -22.69
CA VAL A 36 3.24 22.29 -22.48
C VAL A 36 3.93 22.91 -21.27
N PHE A 37 4.61 24.03 -21.47
CA PHE A 37 5.13 24.85 -20.38
C PHE A 37 4.08 25.86 -19.96
N ASP A 38 3.95 26.04 -18.64
CA ASP A 38 2.99 26.98 -18.04
C ASP A 38 1.54 26.75 -18.54
N PRO A 39 1.02 25.51 -18.41
CA PRO A 39 -0.31 25.19 -18.93
C PRO A 39 -1.37 26.08 -18.29
N GLU A 40 -2.40 26.43 -19.07
CA GLU A 40 -3.51 27.30 -18.66
C GLU A 40 -3.14 28.77 -18.41
N LEU A 41 -1.87 29.16 -18.60
CA LEU A 41 -1.39 30.52 -18.40
C LEU A 41 -0.79 31.11 -19.69
N THR A 42 -0.82 32.44 -19.79
CA THR A 42 -0.10 33.17 -20.84
C THR A 42 1.26 33.58 -20.31
N SER A 43 2.33 33.20 -21.02
CA SER A 43 3.69 33.49 -20.59
C SER A 43 4.57 33.92 -21.76
N THR A 44 5.51 34.81 -21.47
CA THR A 44 6.58 35.22 -22.39
C THR A 44 7.94 34.64 -21.97
N ALA A 45 7.93 33.68 -21.05
CA ALA A 45 9.15 33.07 -20.55
C ALA A 45 9.81 32.17 -21.60
N THR A 46 11.10 31.93 -21.43
CA THR A 46 11.89 31.00 -22.24
C THR A 46 12.26 29.80 -21.39
N TRP A 47 11.97 28.59 -21.89
CA TRP A 47 12.35 27.34 -21.25
C TRP A 47 13.39 26.61 -22.08
N TYR A 48 14.30 25.92 -21.39
CA TYR A 48 15.32 25.08 -22.00
C TYR A 48 15.14 23.67 -21.45
N PHE A 49 15.16 22.67 -22.34
CA PHE A 49 15.06 21.26 -22.01
C PHE A 49 15.97 20.48 -22.93
N ASP A 50 16.48 19.35 -22.45
CA ASP A 50 17.37 18.47 -23.20
C ASP A 50 17.19 17.03 -22.70
N ASN A 51 17.76 16.06 -23.43
CA ASN A 51 17.75 14.63 -23.08
C ASN A 51 16.35 14.00 -22.97
N LEU A 52 15.40 14.47 -23.79
CA LEU A 52 14.05 13.89 -23.87
C LEU A 52 14.13 12.42 -24.31
N THR A 53 13.85 11.52 -23.36
CA THR A 53 13.91 10.07 -23.56
C THR A 53 12.63 9.42 -23.08
N GLN A 54 12.17 8.40 -23.81
CA GLN A 54 11.07 7.54 -23.37
C GLN A 54 11.65 6.21 -22.85
N THR A 55 11.50 5.95 -21.57
CA THR A 55 11.96 4.73 -20.90
C THR A 55 10.79 4.05 -20.18
N VAL A 56 11.03 2.85 -19.64
CA VAL A 56 10.12 2.30 -18.63
C VAL A 56 10.15 3.21 -17.40
N SER A 57 8.97 3.54 -16.84
CA SER A 57 8.85 4.48 -15.72
C SER A 57 9.85 4.19 -14.60
N THR A 58 10.74 5.13 -14.33
CA THR A 58 11.61 5.17 -13.14
C THR A 58 10.93 5.91 -11.97
N VAL A 59 9.72 6.43 -12.19
CA VAL A 59 8.97 7.20 -11.20
C VAL A 59 8.44 6.28 -10.12
N ASN A 60 8.64 6.70 -8.87
CA ASN A 60 7.96 6.11 -7.74
C ASN A 60 6.45 6.35 -7.88
N LEU A 61 5.68 5.27 -8.06
CA LEU A 61 4.21 5.33 -8.14
C LEU A 61 3.55 5.98 -6.92
N CYS A 62 4.27 6.06 -5.80
CA CYS A 62 3.80 6.56 -4.52
C CYS A 62 4.36 7.95 -4.18
N GLU A 63 5.00 8.63 -5.13
CA GLU A 63 5.43 10.01 -4.95
C GLU A 63 4.25 10.92 -4.60
N GLY A 64 4.39 11.70 -3.52
CA GLY A 64 3.36 12.65 -3.07
C GLY A 64 2.16 12.03 -2.35
N VAL A 65 2.15 10.71 -2.14
CA VAL A 65 1.09 10.05 -1.36
C VAL A 65 1.21 10.44 0.11
N VAL A 66 0.15 11.05 0.64
CA VAL A 66 0.05 11.44 2.05
C VAL A 66 -0.50 10.26 2.85
N ALA A 67 0.16 9.93 3.96
CA ALA A 67 -0.27 8.87 4.87
C ALA A 67 -1.69 9.13 5.40
N VAL A 68 -2.56 8.13 5.29
CA VAL A 68 -3.91 8.12 5.87
C VAL A 68 -3.84 7.51 7.26
N ALA A 69 -4.23 8.29 8.27
CA ALA A 69 -4.27 7.82 9.65
C ALA A 69 -5.17 6.58 9.81
N GLY A 70 -4.67 5.56 10.50
CA GLY A 70 -5.39 4.30 10.73
C GLY A 70 -5.28 3.27 9.59
N GLN A 71 -4.75 3.65 8.42
CA GLN A 71 -4.50 2.70 7.34
C GLN A 71 -3.08 2.14 7.47
N VAL A 72 -2.95 0.86 7.80
CA VAL A 72 -1.62 0.22 8.01
C VAL A 72 -0.93 -0.09 6.68
N ASP A 73 -1.61 -0.84 5.80
CA ASP A 73 -1.06 -1.29 4.53
C ASP A 73 -2.21 -1.54 3.51
N ASP A 74 -2.19 -0.91 2.34
CA ASP A 74 -3.03 -1.28 1.18
C ASP A 74 -2.30 -2.13 0.13
N PHE A 75 -1.07 -2.49 0.41
CA PHE A 75 -0.13 -3.14 -0.48
C PHE A 75 0.30 -2.32 -1.69
N GLU A 76 -0.05 -1.04 -1.70
CA GLU A 76 0.23 -0.09 -2.77
C GLU A 76 1.06 1.04 -2.18
N CYS A 77 0.48 2.22 -2.04
CA CYS A 77 1.18 3.42 -1.62
C CYS A 77 0.90 3.85 -0.18
N GLN A 78 -0.13 3.31 0.47
CA GLN A 78 -0.33 3.50 1.91
C GLN A 78 0.40 2.40 2.66
N ARG A 79 1.67 2.68 3.01
CA ARG A 79 2.56 1.77 3.77
C ARG A 79 2.96 2.42 5.09
N ASN A 80 2.02 2.57 6.01
CA ASN A 80 2.18 3.38 7.21
C ASN A 80 2.72 2.57 8.40
N TYR A 81 3.90 1.98 8.22
CA TYR A 81 4.64 1.22 9.22
C TYR A 81 6.14 1.51 9.08
N THR A 82 6.93 1.25 10.12
CA THR A 82 8.39 1.38 10.07
C THR A 82 9.04 0.15 9.46
N LYS A 83 8.51 -1.04 9.76
CA LYS A 83 8.99 -2.30 9.21
C LYS A 83 7.86 -3.31 9.14
N VAL A 84 7.88 -4.14 8.10
CA VAL A 84 7.11 -5.38 8.03
C VAL A 84 8.08 -6.53 7.90
N SER A 85 7.82 -7.65 8.58
CA SER A 85 8.64 -8.85 8.49
C SER A 85 7.81 -10.11 8.71
N THR A 86 8.38 -11.25 8.35
CA THR A 86 7.80 -12.57 8.65
C THR A 86 8.78 -13.40 9.47
N THR A 87 8.27 -14.24 10.37
CA THR A 87 9.11 -15.16 11.14
C THR A 87 9.73 -16.22 10.22
N GLY A 88 11.02 -16.51 10.41
CA GLY A 88 11.70 -17.62 9.72
C GLY A 88 12.18 -17.34 8.29
N GLY A 89 12.00 -16.11 7.77
CA GLY A 89 12.41 -15.73 6.41
C GLY A 89 11.54 -14.62 5.85
N ASP A 90 11.66 -14.35 4.54
CA ASP A 90 10.77 -13.43 3.81
C ASP A 90 9.70 -14.22 3.05
N PHE A 91 8.48 -14.15 3.55
CA PHE A 91 7.34 -14.93 3.05
C PHE A 91 6.13 -14.06 2.68
N LEU A 92 6.27 -12.74 2.73
CA LEU A 92 5.24 -11.78 2.35
C LEU A 92 5.62 -11.12 1.02
N LYS A 93 4.79 -11.30 0.00
CA LYS A 93 4.98 -10.70 -1.33
C LYS A 93 3.85 -9.75 -1.66
N VAL A 94 4.16 -8.79 -2.51
CA VAL A 94 3.17 -7.86 -3.09
C VAL A 94 2.86 -8.32 -4.50
N ILE A 95 1.64 -8.79 -4.74
CA ILE A 95 1.20 -9.31 -6.05
C ILE A 95 -0.04 -8.56 -6.52
N ASN A 96 -0.42 -8.74 -7.80
CA ASN A 96 -1.76 -8.33 -8.24
C ASN A 96 -2.79 -9.22 -7.54
N ASN A 97 -3.96 -8.67 -7.23
CA ASN A 97 -5.09 -9.41 -6.67
C ASN A 97 -5.39 -10.68 -7.51
N PRO A 98 -5.14 -11.89 -6.97
CA PRO A 98 -5.29 -13.14 -7.73
C PRO A 98 -6.75 -13.56 -7.93
N ASP A 99 -7.68 -12.96 -7.18
CA ASP A 99 -9.11 -13.24 -7.25
C ASP A 99 -9.91 -11.93 -7.12
N PRO A 100 -10.01 -11.14 -8.21
CA PRO A 100 -10.73 -9.88 -8.22
C PRO A 100 -12.24 -10.13 -8.22
N SER A 101 -12.81 -10.36 -7.04
CA SER A 101 -14.22 -10.68 -6.86
C SER A 101 -14.80 -10.12 -5.55
N GLY A 102 -16.13 -10.03 -5.51
CA GLY A 102 -16.87 -9.63 -4.31
C GLY A 102 -16.44 -8.25 -3.78
N ILE A 103 -16.01 -8.22 -2.51
CA ILE A 103 -15.63 -6.98 -1.80
C ILE A 103 -14.21 -6.49 -2.13
N ASN A 104 -13.43 -7.24 -2.92
CA ASN A 104 -12.11 -6.87 -3.39
C ASN A 104 -12.02 -7.12 -4.90
N SER A 105 -12.77 -6.32 -5.67
CA SER A 105 -13.15 -6.63 -7.06
C SER A 105 -12.17 -6.10 -8.12
N SER A 106 -11.16 -5.32 -7.75
CA SER A 106 -10.23 -4.75 -8.71
C SER A 106 -9.04 -5.68 -8.91
N ALA A 107 -8.77 -6.01 -10.18
CA ALA A 107 -7.65 -6.84 -10.61
C ALA A 107 -6.32 -6.06 -10.65
N SER A 108 -6.39 -4.73 -10.67
CA SER A 108 -5.21 -3.86 -10.63
C SER A 108 -4.71 -3.62 -9.21
N ASP A 109 -5.54 -3.86 -8.20
CA ASP A 109 -5.17 -3.66 -6.81
C ASP A 109 -4.05 -4.63 -6.42
N LYS A 110 -3.09 -4.13 -5.65
CA LYS A 110 -2.08 -4.99 -5.04
C LYS A 110 -2.61 -5.61 -3.76
N VAL A 111 -2.12 -6.80 -3.46
CA VAL A 111 -2.42 -7.52 -2.21
C VAL A 111 -1.17 -8.16 -1.64
N GLY A 112 -1.17 -8.38 -0.33
CA GLY A 112 -0.18 -9.20 0.36
C GLY A 112 -0.45 -10.68 0.16
N GLU A 113 0.46 -11.38 -0.51
CA GLU A 113 0.51 -12.84 -0.54
C GLU A 113 1.45 -13.33 0.57
N TYR A 114 0.89 -14.01 1.56
CA TYR A 114 1.66 -14.65 2.61
C TYR A 114 1.69 -16.17 2.41
N THR A 115 2.89 -16.75 2.33
CA THR A 115 3.07 -18.20 2.30
C THR A 115 3.60 -18.69 3.64
N ASP A 116 2.77 -19.39 4.40
CA ASP A 116 3.18 -20.00 5.68
C ASP A 116 4.42 -20.91 5.47
N PRO A 117 5.53 -20.67 6.19
CA PRO A 117 6.76 -21.43 6.04
C PRO A 117 6.71 -22.84 6.65
N LYS A 118 5.55 -23.27 7.18
CA LYS A 118 5.32 -24.51 7.93
C LYS A 118 6.08 -24.54 9.26
N ASP A 119 6.20 -23.39 9.91
CA ASP A 119 6.72 -23.25 11.27
C ASP A 119 5.56 -22.98 12.24
N GLU A 120 5.66 -23.47 13.48
CA GLU A 120 4.63 -23.34 14.51
C GLU A 120 4.40 -21.88 14.94
N TYR A 121 5.42 -21.02 14.81
CA TYR A 121 5.38 -19.62 15.28
C TYR A 121 5.45 -18.60 14.12
N SER A 122 4.91 -19.00 12.97
CA SER A 122 4.84 -18.20 11.76
C SER A 122 3.90 -17.00 11.92
N ALA A 123 4.42 -15.79 11.75
CA ALA A 123 3.63 -14.56 11.83
C ALA A 123 4.07 -13.53 10.79
N ILE A 124 3.15 -12.62 10.45
CA ILE A 124 3.46 -11.35 9.81
C ILE A 124 3.48 -10.30 10.92
N VAL A 125 4.57 -9.54 11.03
CA VAL A 125 4.78 -8.55 12.07
C VAL A 125 4.94 -7.17 11.45
N TYR A 126 4.03 -6.26 11.78
CA TYR A 126 4.14 -4.84 11.48
C TYR A 126 4.67 -4.11 12.72
N GLU A 127 5.80 -3.41 12.57
CA GLU A 127 6.40 -2.57 13.58
C GLU A 127 6.10 -1.10 13.25
N PHE A 128 5.71 -0.32 14.26
CA PHE A 128 5.41 1.10 14.14
C PHE A 128 6.44 1.92 14.90
N GLY A 129 6.80 3.09 14.37
CA GLY A 129 7.77 3.98 15.01
C GLY A 129 7.25 4.67 16.27
N GLN A 130 5.95 4.59 16.54
CA GLN A 130 5.27 5.15 17.72
C GLN A 130 4.17 4.19 18.20
N PRO A 131 3.81 4.22 19.50
CA PRO A 131 2.69 3.44 20.02
C PRO A 131 1.37 3.75 19.31
N ILE A 132 0.54 2.73 19.13
CA ILE A 132 -0.82 2.88 18.59
C ILE A 132 -1.73 3.43 19.69
N ASP A 133 -2.38 4.56 19.46
CA ASP A 133 -3.40 5.08 20.37
C ASP A 133 -4.71 4.28 20.23
N LEU A 134 -4.84 3.24 21.05
CA LEU A 134 -6.02 2.37 21.08
C LEU A 134 -7.27 3.08 21.64
N SER A 135 -7.17 4.26 22.25
CA SER A 135 -8.38 5.01 22.61
C SER A 135 -9.14 5.51 21.37
N VAL A 136 -8.44 5.59 20.24
CA VAL A 136 -8.97 6.02 18.94
C VAL A 136 -8.98 4.86 17.92
N LEU A 137 -7.91 4.07 17.85
CA LEU A 137 -7.66 3.04 16.82
C LEU A 137 -7.75 1.60 17.38
N ASN A 138 -8.80 1.28 18.13
CA ASN A 138 -9.00 -0.07 18.69
C ASN A 138 -9.71 -1.06 17.76
N GLN A 139 -10.16 -0.66 16.57
CA GLN A 139 -10.79 -1.58 15.62
C GLN A 139 -9.86 -1.82 14.44
N LEU A 140 -9.33 -3.04 14.32
CA LEU A 140 -8.56 -3.45 13.16
C LEU A 140 -9.51 -4.05 12.11
N GLN A 141 -9.41 -3.57 10.88
CA GLN A 141 -10.17 -4.09 9.75
C GLN A 141 -9.23 -4.65 8.68
N ILE A 142 -9.53 -5.86 8.20
CA ILE A 142 -8.73 -6.52 7.17
C ILE A 142 -9.63 -7.38 6.27
N LYS A 143 -9.34 -7.41 4.96
CA LYS A 143 -9.95 -8.37 4.03
C LYS A 143 -9.00 -9.55 3.88
N ILE A 144 -9.48 -10.76 4.12
CA ILE A 144 -8.69 -11.98 3.98
C ILE A 144 -9.36 -12.90 2.97
N TRP A 145 -8.57 -13.38 2.02
CA TRP A 145 -8.88 -14.51 1.15
C TRP A 145 -8.00 -15.68 1.59
N SER A 146 -8.57 -16.87 1.71
CA SER A 146 -7.81 -18.08 2.06
C SER A 146 -8.29 -19.28 1.26
N PRO A 147 -7.38 -20.16 0.80
CA PRO A 147 -7.75 -21.38 0.08
C PRO A 147 -8.36 -22.46 0.99
N LYS A 148 -8.25 -22.32 2.31
CA LYS A 148 -8.71 -23.29 3.31
C LYS A 148 -9.27 -22.61 4.56
N ALA A 149 -10.09 -23.35 5.29
CA ALA A 149 -10.51 -22.94 6.62
C ALA A 149 -9.29 -23.00 7.56
N VAL A 150 -9.10 -21.95 8.36
CA VAL A 150 -7.91 -21.82 9.20
C VAL A 150 -8.20 -20.90 10.38
N PRO A 151 -7.71 -21.22 11.60
CA PRO A 151 -7.72 -20.28 12.71
C PRO A 151 -6.89 -19.05 12.40
N LEU A 152 -7.30 -17.90 12.92
CA LEU A 152 -6.58 -16.65 12.84
C LEU A 152 -6.33 -16.15 14.27
N LEU A 153 -5.15 -15.58 14.51
CA LEU A 153 -4.80 -14.95 15.77
C LEU A 153 -4.24 -13.55 15.48
N PHE A 154 -4.88 -12.55 16.07
CA PHE A 154 -4.41 -11.17 16.03
C PHE A 154 -3.83 -10.80 17.39
N LYS A 155 -2.64 -10.19 17.40
CA LYS A 155 -1.92 -9.87 18.62
C LYS A 155 -1.48 -8.40 18.62
N LEU A 156 -1.53 -7.78 19.80
CA LEU A 156 -0.76 -6.59 20.10
C LEU A 156 0.44 -6.97 20.97
N GLU A 157 1.62 -6.57 20.51
CA GLU A 157 2.91 -6.92 21.12
C GLU A 157 3.62 -5.67 21.65
N GLY A 158 4.59 -5.87 22.55
CA GLY A 158 5.37 -4.80 23.17
C GLY A 158 4.76 -4.20 24.44
N GLY A 159 3.56 -4.64 24.85
CA GLY A 159 2.88 -4.15 26.05
C GLY A 159 2.13 -5.22 26.81
N THR A 160 1.02 -4.86 27.47
CA THR A 160 0.09 -5.90 27.92
C THR A 160 -0.47 -6.60 26.69
N GLN A 161 -0.23 -7.91 26.63
CA GLN A 161 -0.65 -8.76 25.56
C GLN A 161 -2.18 -8.70 25.39
N VAL A 162 -2.60 -8.46 24.15
CA VAL A 162 -3.99 -8.59 23.71
C VAL A 162 -4.00 -9.59 22.58
N GLU A 163 -4.83 -10.62 22.72
CA GLU A 163 -4.99 -11.69 21.74
C GLU A 163 -6.46 -11.80 21.37
N VAL A 164 -6.74 -11.79 20.07
CA VAL A 164 -8.09 -11.99 19.54
C VAL A 164 -8.06 -13.12 18.53
N PHE A 165 -8.79 -14.18 18.86
CA PHE A 165 -8.98 -15.32 17.98
C PHE A 165 -10.11 -15.05 17.00
N SER A 166 -9.91 -15.48 15.76
CA SER A 166 -10.91 -15.53 14.71
C SER A 166 -10.65 -16.78 13.84
N ALA A 167 -11.39 -16.94 12.74
CA ALA A 167 -11.14 -18.00 11.80
C ALA A 167 -11.70 -17.67 10.41
N VAL A 168 -11.01 -18.15 9.37
CA VAL A 168 -11.68 -18.38 8.09
C VAL A 168 -12.52 -19.64 8.22
N ALA A 169 -13.83 -19.49 8.23
CA ALA A 169 -14.75 -20.63 8.31
C ALA A 169 -14.78 -21.42 6.98
N ALA A 170 -15.27 -22.67 7.01
CA ALA A 170 -15.36 -23.52 5.81
C ALA A 170 -16.19 -22.88 4.68
N GLY A 171 -17.27 -22.18 5.02
CA GLY A 171 -18.10 -21.42 4.07
C GLY A 171 -17.46 -20.13 3.55
N ASP A 172 -16.31 -19.74 4.12
CA ASP A 172 -15.58 -18.50 3.84
C ASP A 172 -14.28 -18.68 3.07
N THR A 173 -14.00 -19.91 2.65
CA THR A 173 -12.85 -20.22 1.80
C THR A 173 -13.04 -19.74 0.36
N ARG A 174 -11.93 -19.41 -0.31
CA ARG A 174 -11.87 -19.01 -1.73
C ARG A 174 -12.76 -17.82 -2.10
N LYS A 175 -12.93 -16.89 -1.16
CA LYS A 175 -13.53 -15.58 -1.39
C LYS A 175 -12.95 -14.58 -0.40
N TRP A 176 -13.05 -13.30 -0.73
CA TRP A 176 -12.68 -12.22 0.18
C TRP A 176 -13.73 -12.04 1.27
N VAL A 177 -13.29 -12.03 2.53
CA VAL A 177 -14.13 -11.74 3.69
C VAL A 177 -13.51 -10.61 4.51
N GLN A 178 -14.34 -9.65 4.92
CA GLN A 178 -13.96 -8.56 5.81
C GLN A 178 -14.00 -9.06 7.25
N TYR A 179 -12.90 -8.89 7.98
CA TYR A 179 -12.79 -9.14 9.41
C TYR A 179 -12.70 -7.79 10.13
N SER A 180 -13.39 -7.70 11.27
CA SER A 180 -13.29 -6.59 12.21
C SER A 180 -12.87 -7.16 13.56
N ILE A 181 -11.73 -6.70 14.05
CA ILE A 181 -11.07 -7.21 15.25
C ILE A 181 -11.11 -6.11 16.31
N ASP A 182 -11.78 -6.40 17.42
CA ASP A 182 -11.89 -5.49 18.55
C ASP A 182 -10.68 -5.64 19.48
N LEU A 183 -9.82 -4.64 19.50
CA LEU A 183 -8.63 -4.53 20.33
C LEU A 183 -8.86 -3.60 21.53
N SER A 184 -10.10 -3.23 21.84
CA SER A 184 -10.44 -2.30 22.94
C SER A 184 -9.99 -2.80 24.31
N ALA A 185 -9.80 -4.11 24.48
CA ALA A 185 -9.19 -4.71 25.68
C ALA A 185 -7.74 -4.27 25.93
N GLY A 186 -7.09 -3.61 24.96
CA GLY A 186 -5.77 -2.99 25.09
C GLY A 186 -5.78 -1.53 25.56
N ILE A 187 -6.94 -0.87 25.64
CA ILE A 187 -7.02 0.54 26.03
C ILE A 187 -6.46 0.73 27.45
N GLY A 188 -5.62 1.76 27.61
CA GLY A 188 -5.02 2.11 28.90
C GLY A 188 -3.93 1.15 29.37
N LYS A 189 -3.53 0.19 28.52
CA LYS A 189 -2.45 -0.73 28.81
C LYS A 189 -1.18 -0.23 28.15
N GLU A 190 -0.14 0.02 28.95
CA GLU A 190 1.11 0.57 28.45
C GLU A 190 1.92 -0.47 27.66
N ILE A 191 2.63 0.01 26.63
CA ILE A 191 3.78 -0.65 26.00
C ILE A 191 4.99 -0.21 26.86
N PRO A 192 5.61 -1.06 27.69
CA PRO A 192 6.81 -0.68 28.42
C PRO A 192 7.87 -0.16 27.43
N ASN A 193 8.45 0.99 27.79
CA ASN A 193 9.59 1.58 27.08
C ASN A 193 10.77 0.61 26.94
#